data_AF-A0A3P6AV25-F1
#
_entry.id   AF-A0A3P6AV25-F1
#
_cell.length_a   1.000
_cell.length_b   1.000
_cell.length_c   1.000
_cell.angle_alpha   90.00
_cell.angle_beta   90.00
_cell.angle_gamma   90.00
#
_symmetry.space_group_name_H-M   'P 1'
#
loop_
_entity.id
_entity.type
_entity.pdbx_description
1 polymer ?
#
loop_
_entity_poly.entity_id
_entity_poly.type
_entity_poly.pdbx_seq_one_letter_code
_entity_poly.pdbx_strand_id
1 'polypeptide(L)'
;MEAIKLNDDGQNDVMDEDIEDHEVIEISEANRSTQPKQVQSRRRVSRCWRKFTIIGRKLSDGTTMIRCNLCGRVYFLNLRRNGTSTLTRHMKVCSKAVGTPRSSSRNVDMMVFREMVDMAIIEHDLAYKFVEYKRIRMAFTYANSSTEYWSRNTTASDVLKIY
;
A
#
# COMPACT_ATOMS: atom_id res chain seq x y z
N MET A 1 5.31 -0.31 33.94
CA MET A 1 4.89 0.11 32.59
C MET A 1 3.41 0.43 32.65
N GLU A 2 3.08 1.72 32.70
CA GLU A 2 1.71 2.21 32.83
C GLU A 2 0.91 2.04 31.53
N ALA A 3 -0.29 1.51 31.66
CA ALA A 3 -1.27 1.46 30.58
C ALA A 3 -2.02 2.81 30.54
N ILE A 4 -1.72 3.63 29.55
CA ILE A 4 -2.40 4.92 29.35
C ILE A 4 -3.79 4.65 28.77
N LYS A 5 -4.83 4.81 29.59
CA LYS A 5 -6.23 4.93 29.18
C LYS A 5 -6.53 6.41 28.97
N LEU A 6 -6.90 6.83 27.77
CA LEU A 6 -7.47 8.15 27.54
C LEU A 6 -8.74 8.06 26.68
N ASN A 7 -9.67 8.90 27.08
CA ASN A 7 -11.09 8.93 26.76
C ASN A 7 -11.42 9.52 25.38
N ASP A 8 -12.71 9.39 25.12
CA ASP A 8 -13.58 9.75 24.01
C ASP A 8 -13.75 11.25 23.76
N ASP A 9 -13.62 11.66 22.49
CA ASP A 9 -14.18 12.90 21.94
C ASP A 9 -13.95 12.98 20.41
N GLY A 10 -15.01 13.34 19.68
CA GLY A 10 -14.86 14.07 18.41
C GLY A 10 -15.25 13.32 17.13
N GLN A 11 -16.56 13.36 16.86
CA GLN A 11 -17.25 13.21 15.59
C GLN A 11 -16.50 13.75 14.36
N ASN A 12 -16.52 13.01 13.24
CA ASN A 12 -16.40 13.59 11.90
C ASN A 12 -17.01 12.62 10.86
N ASP A 13 -18.11 13.07 10.27
CA ASP A 13 -18.81 12.48 9.14
C ASP A 13 -18.01 12.72 7.86
N VAL A 14 -17.60 11.63 7.20
CA VAL A 14 -17.11 11.69 5.82
C VAL A 14 -17.65 10.45 5.12
N MET A 15 -18.58 10.67 4.18
CA MET A 15 -19.08 9.64 3.28
C MET A 15 -17.95 9.25 2.34
N ASP A 16 -17.65 7.96 2.22
CA ASP A 16 -16.71 7.46 1.22
C ASP A 16 -17.21 6.13 0.64
N GLU A 17 -17.09 6.05 -0.68
CA GLU A 17 -17.64 5.07 -1.61
C GLU A 17 -17.08 3.65 -1.43
N ASP A 18 -17.88 2.67 -1.88
CA ASP A 18 -17.68 1.24 -1.74
C ASP A 18 -16.37 0.73 -2.37
N ILE A 19 -15.53 0.07 -1.56
CA ILE A 19 -14.34 -0.68 -2.03
C ILE A 19 -14.43 -2.14 -1.56
N GLU A 20 -14.14 -3.05 -2.48
CA GLU A 20 -14.33 -4.51 -2.43
C GLU A 20 -13.56 -5.26 -1.33
N ASP A 21 -14.04 -6.48 -1.07
CA ASP A 21 -13.86 -7.30 0.13
C ASP A 21 -12.39 -7.70 0.45
N HIS A 22 -12.02 -7.60 1.74
CA HIS A 22 -10.77 -8.17 2.26
C HIS A 22 -11.02 -9.53 2.91
N GLU A 23 -10.41 -10.56 2.33
CA GLU A 23 -10.50 -11.96 2.73
C GLU A 23 -9.83 -12.22 4.10
N VAL A 24 -10.51 -12.98 4.97
CA VAL A 24 -10.04 -13.35 6.31
C VAL A 24 -9.32 -14.70 6.21
N ILE A 25 -8.01 -14.73 6.46
CA ILE A 25 -7.24 -15.98 6.46
C ILE A 25 -7.46 -16.71 7.79
N GLU A 26 -8.23 -17.81 7.76
CA GLU A 26 -8.38 -18.73 8.89
C GLU A 26 -7.21 -19.74 8.94
N ILE A 27 -6.56 -19.88 10.09
CA ILE A 27 -5.72 -21.04 10.40
C ILE A 27 -6.53 -21.86 11.42
N SER A 28 -6.89 -23.09 11.03
CA SER A 28 -7.78 -23.97 11.76
C SER A 28 -7.04 -24.95 12.67
N GLU A 29 -7.48 -25.07 13.92
CA GLU A 29 -7.44 -26.31 14.71
C GLU A 29 -8.74 -26.42 15.54
N ALA A 30 -9.10 -27.65 15.87
CA ALA A 30 -10.46 -28.18 15.88
C ALA A 30 -11.37 -27.83 17.08
N ASN A 31 -12.68 -28.00 16.81
CA ASN A 31 -13.75 -28.63 17.61
C ASN A 31 -14.96 -27.80 18.13
N ARG A 32 -16.13 -28.29 17.68
CA ARG A 32 -17.48 -28.37 18.30
C ARG A 32 -18.36 -27.11 18.48
N SER A 33 -19.24 -26.92 17.49
CA SER A 33 -20.71 -26.80 17.61
C SER A 33 -21.35 -25.83 18.62
N THR A 34 -21.58 -24.59 18.20
CA THR A 34 -22.90 -23.91 18.30
C THR A 34 -22.84 -22.71 17.36
N GLN A 35 -23.69 -22.63 16.33
CA GLN A 35 -23.66 -21.51 15.38
C GLN A 35 -24.28 -20.25 15.99
N PRO A 36 -23.54 -19.15 16.20
CA PRO A 36 -24.14 -17.84 16.42
C PRO A 36 -24.48 -17.25 15.05
N LYS A 37 -25.69 -16.69 14.92
CA LYS A 37 -26.12 -15.91 13.74
C LYS A 37 -24.98 -15.00 13.27
N GLN A 38 -24.52 -15.22 12.03
CA GLN A 38 -23.45 -14.42 11.41
C GLN A 38 -23.93 -12.98 11.29
N VAL A 39 -23.50 -12.14 12.24
CA VAL A 39 -23.64 -10.69 12.10
C VAL A 39 -22.66 -10.27 11.01
N GLN A 40 -23.17 -10.02 9.81
CA GLN A 40 -22.39 -9.54 8.68
C GLN A 40 -21.54 -8.34 9.13
N SER A 41 -20.22 -8.50 9.05
CA SER A 41 -19.27 -7.45 9.42
C SER A 41 -19.42 -6.32 8.42
N ARG A 42 -19.83 -5.13 8.88
CA ARG A 42 -19.83 -3.92 8.06
C ARG A 42 -18.47 -3.78 7.35
N ARG A 43 -18.49 -3.49 6.04
CA ARG A 43 -17.30 -3.19 5.26
C ARG A 43 -16.54 -2.05 5.91
N ARG A 44 -15.21 -2.17 5.95
CA ARG A 44 -14.35 -1.20 6.61
C ARG A 44 -13.75 -0.26 5.57
N VAL A 45 -14.29 0.94 5.49
CA VAL A 45 -14.01 1.90 4.41
C VAL A 45 -12.71 2.68 4.62
N SER A 46 -12.26 2.85 5.86
CA SER A 46 -11.13 3.77 6.12
C SER A 46 -9.80 3.28 5.52
N ARG A 47 -9.10 4.18 4.81
CA ARG A 47 -7.84 3.93 4.07
C ARG A 47 -6.73 3.24 4.86
N CYS A 48 -6.72 3.34 6.19
CA CYS A 48 -5.72 2.67 7.01
C CYS A 48 -5.77 1.14 6.87
N TRP A 49 -6.95 0.54 6.63
CA TRP A 49 -7.12 -0.92 6.59
C TRP A 49 -6.25 -1.63 5.55
N ARG A 50 -5.84 -0.94 4.48
CA ARG A 50 -4.86 -1.48 3.50
C ARG A 50 -3.50 -1.87 4.10
N LYS A 51 -3.17 -1.37 5.29
CA LYS A 51 -1.89 -1.58 5.97
C LYS A 51 -2.01 -2.35 7.29
N PHE A 52 -3.20 -2.84 7.61
CA PHE A 52 -3.45 -3.61 8.83
C PHE A 52 -4.27 -4.85 8.55
N THR A 53 -3.86 -5.97 9.12
CA THR A 53 -4.57 -7.24 9.05
C THR A 53 -5.14 -7.61 10.40
N ILE A 54 -6.39 -8.06 10.43
CA ILE A 54 -7.03 -8.61 11.62
C ILE A 54 -6.53 -10.03 11.81
N ILE A 55 -6.17 -10.39 13.03
CA ILE A 55 -5.68 -11.72 13.34
C ILE A 55 -6.64 -12.41 14.28
N GLY A 56 -7.11 -13.58 13.87
CA GLY A 56 -7.97 -14.44 14.69
C GLY A 56 -9.37 -13.89 14.92
N ARG A 57 -10.10 -14.59 15.79
CA ARG A 57 -11.46 -14.22 16.21
C ARG A 57 -11.42 -13.18 17.33
N LYS A 58 -12.58 -12.56 17.59
CA LYS A 58 -12.74 -11.67 18.74
C LYS A 58 -12.37 -12.43 20.03
N LEU A 59 -11.54 -11.80 20.86
CA LEU A 59 -11.26 -12.31 22.20
C LEU A 59 -12.54 -12.25 23.05
N SER A 60 -12.54 -12.99 24.17
CA SER A 60 -13.62 -13.00 25.17
C SER A 60 -14.06 -11.59 25.58
N ASP A 61 -13.11 -10.67 25.61
CA ASP A 61 -13.29 -9.28 26.08
C ASP A 61 -13.89 -8.36 24.99
N GLY A 62 -14.24 -8.92 23.84
CA GLY A 62 -14.81 -8.21 22.69
C GLY A 62 -13.79 -7.43 21.87
N THR A 63 -12.50 -7.46 22.23
CA THR A 63 -11.41 -6.86 21.47
C THR A 63 -10.94 -7.76 20.33
N THR A 64 -10.46 -7.15 19.26
CA THR A 64 -9.91 -7.84 18.10
C THR A 64 -8.42 -7.52 17.97
N MET A 65 -7.61 -8.54 17.71
CA MET A 65 -6.19 -8.40 17.46
C MET A 65 -5.96 -7.88 16.03
N ILE A 66 -5.19 -6.82 15.90
CA ILE A 66 -4.92 -6.14 14.63
C ILE A 66 -3.41 -5.96 14.52
N ARG A 67 -2.81 -6.41 13.43
CA ARG A 67 -1.38 -6.31 13.16
C ARG A 67 -1.11 -5.28 12.07
N CYS A 68 -0.11 -4.44 12.27
CA CYS A 68 0.44 -3.60 11.20
C CYS A 68 1.29 -4.44 10.24
N ASN A 69 1.00 -4.37 8.94
CA ASN A 69 1.71 -5.15 7.92
C ASN A 69 3.13 -4.64 7.65
N LEU A 70 3.45 -3.42 8.10
CA LEU A 70 4.75 -2.80 7.90
C LEU A 70 5.72 -3.08 9.05
N CYS A 71 5.29 -2.82 10.29
CA CYS A 71 6.14 -2.98 11.47
C CYS A 71 5.84 -4.22 12.32
N GLY A 72 4.77 -4.95 12.02
CA GLY A 72 4.35 -6.12 12.80
C GLY A 72 3.73 -5.79 14.15
N ARG A 73 3.64 -4.51 14.55
CA ARG A 73 3.06 -4.11 15.83
C ARG A 73 1.60 -4.52 15.91
N VAL A 74 1.22 -5.08 17.05
CA VAL A 74 -0.13 -5.59 17.33
C VAL A 74 -0.89 -4.59 18.20
N TYR A 75 -2.18 -4.45 17.93
CA TYR A 75 -3.15 -3.67 18.68
C TYR A 75 -4.34 -4.56 19.04
N PHE A 76 -4.92 -4.32 20.22
CA PHE A 76 -6.17 -4.93 20.65
C PHE A 76 -7.23 -3.84 20.72
N LEU A 77 -8.12 -3.80 19.74
CA LEU A 77 -9.14 -2.75 19.64
C LEU A 77 -10.53 -3.36 19.56
N ASN A 78 -11.49 -2.74 20.24
CA ASN A 78 -12.89 -3.08 20.05
C ASN A 78 -13.40 -2.34 18.83
N LEU A 79 -13.43 -3.02 17.69
CA LEU A 79 -13.78 -2.43 16.40
C LEU A 79 -15.19 -1.82 16.32
N ARG A 80 -16.09 -2.15 17.27
CA ARG A 80 -17.43 -1.54 17.34
C ARG A 80 -17.43 -0.21 18.10
N ARG A 81 -16.49 -0.02 19.03
CA ARG A 81 -16.42 1.16 19.91
C ARG A 81 -15.26 2.09 19.56
N ASN A 82 -14.19 1.57 18.98
CA ASN A 82 -13.01 2.32 18.61
C ASN A 82 -13.05 2.67 17.12
N GLY A 83 -12.95 3.96 16.80
CA GLY A 83 -12.63 4.42 15.45
C GLY A 83 -11.20 4.04 15.02
N THR A 84 -10.80 4.45 13.82
CA THR A 84 -9.47 4.13 13.25
C THR A 84 -8.37 5.12 13.63
N SER A 85 -8.62 5.98 14.62
CA SER A 85 -7.69 7.04 15.07
C SER A 85 -6.37 6.46 15.59
N THR A 86 -6.40 5.38 16.36
CA THR A 86 -5.20 4.69 16.88
C THR A 86 -4.33 4.14 15.75
N LEU A 87 -4.95 3.50 14.75
CA LEU A 87 -4.27 2.94 13.59
C LEU A 87 -3.70 4.05 12.70
N THR A 88 -4.45 5.13 12.49
CA THR A 88 -4.03 6.31 11.73
C THR A 88 -2.86 7.03 12.40
N ARG A 89 -2.91 7.22 13.73
CA ARG A 89 -1.80 7.79 14.51
C ARG A 89 -0.56 6.93 14.41
N HIS A 90 -0.71 5.61 14.49
CA HIS A 90 0.40 4.69 14.26
C HIS A 90 1.02 4.88 12.87
N MET A 91 0.23 5.03 11.81
CA MET A 91 0.77 5.26 10.47
C MET A 91 1.64 6.52 10.36
N LYS A 92 1.36 7.57 11.14
CA LYS A 92 2.16 8.80 11.15
C LYS A 92 3.55 8.60 11.77
N VAL A 93 3.70 7.65 12.69
CA VAL A 93 4.93 7.45 13.49
C VAL A 93 5.60 6.09 13.27
N CYS A 94 5.02 5.24 12.43
CA CYS A 94 5.53 3.91 12.18
C CYS A 94 6.91 4.02 11.51
N SER A 95 7.96 3.60 12.23
CA SER A 95 9.35 3.70 11.77
C SER A 95 9.60 2.99 10.44
N LYS A 96 8.90 1.89 10.18
CA LYS A 96 8.95 1.18 8.89
C LYS A 96 8.01 1.76 7.83
N ALA A 97 7.10 2.68 8.18
CA ALA A 97 6.33 3.46 7.21
C ALA A 97 7.11 4.67 6.65
N VAL A 98 8.11 5.16 7.40
CA VAL A 98 9.02 6.24 6.99
C VAL A 98 10.05 5.76 5.94
N GLY A 99 10.23 4.45 5.77
CA GLY A 99 11.10 3.85 4.74
C GLY A 99 10.37 3.07 3.64
N THR A 100 9.05 2.91 3.73
CA THR A 100 8.28 2.42 2.57
C THR A 100 8.06 3.56 1.60
N PRO A 101 8.34 3.40 0.30
CA PRO A 101 7.86 4.33 -0.69
C PRO A 101 6.36 4.48 -0.44
N ARG A 102 5.88 5.71 -0.24
CA ARG A 102 4.46 6.00 -0.32
C ARG A 102 4.04 5.52 -1.71
N SER A 103 3.51 4.31 -1.79
CA SER A 103 2.76 3.83 -2.94
C SER A 103 1.46 4.63 -2.98
N SER A 104 1.56 5.93 -3.28
CA SER A 104 0.92 6.37 -4.48
C SER A 104 1.73 5.71 -5.58
N SER A 105 1.19 4.69 -6.24
CA SER A 105 1.61 4.37 -7.60
C SER A 105 1.52 5.67 -8.40
N ARG A 106 2.61 6.44 -8.42
CA ARG A 106 2.77 7.47 -9.44
C ARG A 106 2.96 6.64 -10.69
N ASN A 107 1.85 6.35 -11.36
CA ASN A 107 1.89 5.79 -12.70
C ASN A 107 2.71 6.79 -13.50
N VAL A 108 3.97 6.45 -13.77
CA VAL A 108 4.82 7.31 -14.57
C VAL A 108 4.27 7.20 -15.98
N ASP A 109 3.94 8.34 -16.56
CA ASP A 109 3.58 8.39 -17.97
C ASP A 109 4.80 7.94 -18.79
N MET A 110 4.68 6.77 -19.41
CA MET A 110 5.77 6.15 -20.16
C MET A 110 6.12 6.94 -21.41
N MET A 111 5.19 7.69 -22.00
CA MET A 111 5.49 8.53 -23.15
C MET A 111 6.39 9.69 -22.74
N VAL A 112 6.03 10.40 -21.67
CA VAL A 112 6.85 11.50 -21.11
C VAL A 112 8.21 10.98 -20.62
N PHE A 113 8.24 9.79 -20.01
CA PHE A 113 9.50 9.18 -19.58
C PHE A 113 10.43 8.84 -20.75
N ARG A 114 9.88 8.30 -21.85
CA ARG A 114 10.65 8.01 -23.06
C ARG A 114 11.21 9.28 -23.66
N GLU A 115 10.38 10.31 -23.82
CA GLU A 115 10.81 11.61 -24.35
C GLU A 115 11.96 12.22 -23.53
N MET A 116 11.90 12.16 -22.19
CA MET A 116 13.01 12.62 -21.33
C MET A 116 14.31 11.84 -21.58
N VAL A 117 14.23 10.52 -21.78
CA VAL A 117 15.41 9.69 -22.06
C VAL A 117 15.94 9.96 -23.47
N ASP A 118 15.06 10.13 -24.46
CA ASP A 118 15.43 10.43 -25.84
C ASP A 118 16.11 11.80 -25.94
N MET A 119 15.62 12.81 -25.22
CA MET A 119 16.28 14.11 -25.08
C MET A 119 17.68 13.98 -24.46
N ALA A 120 17.83 13.20 -23.38
CA ALA A 120 19.15 12.97 -22.78
C ALA A 120 20.12 12.25 -23.73
N ILE A 121 19.60 11.37 -24.60
CA ILE A 121 20.38 10.70 -25.64
C ILE A 121 20.89 11.72 -26.67
N ILE A 122 20.03 12.63 -27.12
CA ILE A 122 20.39 13.68 -28.09
C ILE A 122 21.37 14.69 -27.46
N GLU A 123 21.06 15.20 -26.27
CA GLU A 123 21.85 16.23 -25.56
C GLU A 123 23.28 15.79 -25.25
N HIS A 124 23.48 14.49 -25.02
CA HIS A 124 24.77 13.93 -24.61
C HIS A 124 25.39 12.98 -25.64
N ASP A 125 24.86 12.93 -26.86
CA ASP A 125 25.32 12.06 -27.96
C ASP A 125 25.50 10.59 -27.52
N LEU A 126 24.52 10.07 -26.79
CA LEU A 126 24.56 8.70 -26.28
C LEU A 126 24.14 7.73 -27.38
N ALA A 127 24.73 6.53 -27.39
CA ALA A 127 24.26 5.47 -28.28
C ALA A 127 22.82 5.07 -27.92
N TYR A 128 21.95 4.82 -28.93
CA TYR A 128 20.58 4.31 -28.71
C TYR A 128 20.52 3.02 -27.88
N LYS A 129 21.62 2.26 -27.84
CA LYS A 129 21.75 1.06 -27.00
C LYS A 129 21.72 1.37 -25.49
N PHE A 130 21.85 2.64 -25.09
CA PHE A 130 21.81 3.10 -23.70
C PHE A 130 20.58 2.57 -22.94
N VAL A 131 19.39 2.58 -23.56
CA VAL A 131 18.13 2.08 -22.95
C VAL A 131 18.12 0.55 -22.72
N GLU A 132 19.01 -0.18 -23.39
CA GLU A 132 19.18 -1.63 -23.26
C GLU A 132 20.25 -2.00 -22.23
N TYR A 133 20.98 -1.02 -21.66
CA TYR A 133 22.02 -1.32 -20.69
C TYR A 133 21.45 -1.89 -19.40
N LYS A 134 21.97 -3.06 -18.99
CA LYS A 134 21.48 -3.80 -17.81
C LYS A 134 21.40 -2.93 -16.55
N ARG A 135 22.43 -2.14 -16.27
CA ARG A 135 22.48 -1.27 -15.07
C ARG A 135 21.47 -0.12 -15.14
N ILE A 136 21.24 0.43 -16.32
CA ILE A 136 20.24 1.47 -16.55
C ILE A 136 18.83 0.92 -16.32
N ARG A 137 18.52 -0.24 -16.91
CA ARG A 137 17.24 -0.93 -16.68
C ARG A 137 16.99 -1.26 -15.21
N MET A 138 18.02 -1.73 -14.50
CA MET A 138 17.94 -1.96 -13.05
C MET A 138 17.66 -0.67 -12.28
N ALA A 139 18.30 0.45 -12.63
CA ALA A 139 18.08 1.74 -11.98
C ALA A 139 16.65 2.25 -12.22
N PHE A 140 16.14 2.14 -13.45
CA PHE A 140 14.77 2.55 -13.79
C PHE A 140 13.73 1.73 -13.02
N THR A 141 13.89 0.41 -12.95
CA THR A 141 12.96 -0.45 -12.17
C THR A 141 13.04 -0.21 -10.68
N TYR A 142 14.23 0.12 -10.16
CA TYR A 142 14.39 0.49 -8.76
C TYR A 142 13.64 1.79 -8.45
N ALA A 143 13.71 2.79 -9.35
CA ALA A 143 13.00 4.06 -9.20
C ALA A 143 11.49 3.91 -9.37
N ASN A 144 11.04 3.11 -10.34
CA ASN A 144 9.65 2.77 -10.53
C ASN A 144 9.49 1.34 -11.09
N SER A 145 8.84 0.47 -10.30
CA SER A 145 8.60 -0.93 -10.66
C SER A 145 7.64 -1.13 -11.83
N SER A 146 6.84 -0.12 -12.20
CA SER A 146 5.94 -0.18 -13.37
C SER A 146 6.59 0.28 -14.67
N THR A 147 7.91 0.53 -14.67
CA THR A 147 8.60 1.02 -15.87
C THR A 147 8.68 -0.07 -16.92
N GLU A 148 8.17 0.21 -18.11
CA GLU A 148 8.31 -0.64 -19.29
C GLU A 148 9.61 -0.33 -20.03
N TYR A 149 10.20 -1.34 -20.65
CA TYR A 149 11.43 -1.18 -21.43
C TYR A 149 11.14 -1.22 -22.93
N TRP A 150 11.87 -0.40 -23.68
CA TRP A 150 11.84 -0.40 -25.14
C TRP A 150 13.20 -0.78 -25.74
N SER A 151 13.20 -1.02 -27.04
CA SER A 151 14.39 -1.39 -27.79
C SER A 151 15.11 -0.15 -28.33
N ARG A 152 16.40 -0.30 -28.65
CA ARG A 152 17.18 0.73 -29.33
C ARG A 152 16.54 1.21 -30.65
N ASN A 153 15.82 0.31 -31.35
CA ASN A 153 15.16 0.63 -32.61
C ASN A 153 13.94 1.53 -32.36
N THR A 154 13.26 1.29 -31.25
CA THR A 154 12.16 2.13 -30.81
C THR A 154 12.67 3.52 -30.43
N THR A 155 13.78 3.61 -29.67
CA THR A 155 14.48 4.88 -29.39
C THR A 155 14.84 5.62 -30.66
N ALA A 156 15.44 4.93 -31.63
CA ALA A 156 15.79 5.54 -32.92
C ALA A 156 14.55 6.11 -33.63
N SER A 157 13.43 5.38 -33.63
CA SER A 157 12.18 5.86 -34.22
C SER A 157 11.57 7.05 -33.48
N ASP A 158 11.76 7.17 -32.17
CA ASP A 158 11.22 8.28 -31.38
C ASP A 158 12.07 9.54 -31.53
N VAL A 159 13.40 9.40 -31.48
CA VAL A 159 14.35 10.48 -31.77
C VAL A 159 14.12 11.06 -33.17
N LEU A 160 13.86 10.22 -34.17
CA LEU A 160 13.51 10.64 -35.54
C LEU A 160 12.16 11.37 -35.65
N LYS A 161 11.31 11.39 -34.62
CA LYS A 161 10.08 12.19 -34.60
C LYS A 161 10.30 13.56 -33.98
N ILE A 162 11.37 13.71 -33.20
CA ILE A 162 11.76 14.97 -32.56
C ILE A 162 12.49 15.88 -33.58
N TYR A 163 13.16 15.27 -34.56
CA TYR A 163 13.95 15.93 -35.62
C TYR A 163 13.33 15.74 -36.99
#